data_AF-Q9KG52-F1
#
_entry.id   AF-Q9KG52-F1
#
_cell.length_a   1.000
_cell.length_b   1.000
_cell.length_c   1.000
_cell.angle_alpha   90.00
_cell.angle_beta   90.00
_cell.angle_gamma   90.00
#
_symmetry.space_group_name_H-M   'P 1'
#
loop_
_entity.id
_entity.type
_entity.pdbx_description
1 polymer ?
#
loop_
_entity_poly.entity_id
_entity_poly.type
_entity_poly.pdbx_seq_one_letter_code
_entity_poly.pdbx_strand_id
1 'polypeptide(L)' 'MTEKGYPSADAYEKELLSLLETVRYQAKQDTTLQIAERMLDYGVDVQLTAAVTGLTRDEILSGKRGKIPLQVKVK' A
#
# COMPACT_ATOMS: atom_id res chain seq x y z
N MET A 1 -4.87 -14.12 39.08
CA MET A 1 -4.33 -13.01 38.26
C MET A 1 -4.04 -13.62 36.90
N THR A 2 -4.78 -13.27 35.86
CA THR A 2 -4.52 -13.76 34.51
C THR A 2 -3.20 -13.13 34.07
N GLU A 3 -2.14 -13.92 34.02
CA GLU A 3 -0.93 -13.55 33.29
C GLU A 3 -1.39 -13.17 31.89
N LYS A 4 -1.35 -11.89 31.56
CA LYS A 4 -1.41 -11.44 30.18
C LYS A 4 -0.19 -12.09 29.54
N GLY A 5 -0.39 -13.27 28.95
CA GLY A 5 0.64 -13.95 28.18
C GLY A 5 1.09 -12.95 27.13
N TYR A 6 2.27 -12.38 27.34
CA TYR A 6 2.90 -11.59 26.31
C TYR A 6 3.02 -12.51 25.09
N PRO A 7 2.66 -12.03 23.88
CA PRO A 7 2.97 -12.81 22.69
C PRO A 7 4.46 -13.17 22.75
N SER A 8 4.79 -14.41 22.36
CA SER A 8 6.18 -14.84 22.27
C SER A 8 6.97 -13.79 21.47
N ALA A 9 8.27 -13.63 21.76
CA ALA A 9 9.10 -12.68 21.02
C ALA A 9 8.94 -12.85 19.50
N ASP A 10 8.85 -14.11 19.04
CA ASP A 10 8.58 -14.47 17.64
C ASP A 10 7.22 -13.97 17.11
N ALA A 11 6.16 -14.03 17.92
CA ALA A 11 4.83 -13.55 17.53
C ALA A 11 4.81 -12.02 17.42
N TYR A 12 5.46 -11.33 18.36
CA TYR A 12 5.63 -9.88 18.31
C TYR A 12 6.45 -9.44 17.10
N GLU A 13 7.56 -10.13 16.81
CA GLU A 13 8.39 -9.86 15.64
C GLU A 13 7.59 -10.03 14.34
N LYS A 14 6.82 -11.12 14.20
CA LYS A 14 5.96 -11.35 13.03
C LYS A 14 4.89 -10.28 12.86
N GLU A 15 4.26 -9.85 13.94
CA GLU A 15 3.26 -8.77 13.91
C GLU A 15 3.91 -7.45 13.49
N LEU A 16 5.07 -7.11 14.06
CA LEU A 16 5.81 -5.90 13.72
C LEU A 16 6.24 -5.90 12.25
N LEU A 17 6.78 -7.01 11.74
CA LEU A 17 7.14 -7.15 10.32
C LEU A 17 5.92 -6.96 9.41
N SER A 18 4.79 -7.59 9.74
CA SER A 18 3.54 -7.42 8.99
C SER A 18 3.07 -5.95 8.96
N LEU A 19 3.18 -5.26 10.09
CA LEU A 19 2.84 -3.83 10.18
C LEU A 19 3.78 -2.98 9.33
N LEU A 20 5.09 -3.23 9.42
CA LEU A 20 6.10 -2.51 8.62
C LEU A 20 5.87 -2.72 7.12
N GLU A 21 5.52 -3.93 6.69
CA GLU A 21 5.20 -4.20 5.29
C GLU A 21 3.93 -3.50 4.84
N THR A 22 2.92 -3.43 5.71
CA THR A 22 1.69 -2.68 5.46
C THR A 22 1.99 -1.19 5.28
N VAL A 23 2.78 -0.60 6.19
CA VAL A 23 3.20 0.81 6.10
C VAL A 23 4.01 1.07 4.83
N ARG A 24 4.97 0.19 4.51
CA ARG A 24 5.77 0.27 3.29
C ARG A 24 4.90 0.25 2.03
N TYR A 25 3.91 -0.65 1.99
CA TYR A 25 2.97 -0.75 0.87
C TYR A 25 2.12 0.52 0.76
N GLN A 26 1.57 1.01 1.86
CA GLN A 26 0.77 2.24 1.88
C GLN A 26 1.59 3.46 1.41
N ALA A 27 2.82 3.63 1.90
CA ALA A 27 3.69 4.72 1.49
C ALA A 27 4.02 4.67 0.00
N LYS A 28 4.27 3.47 -0.55
CA LYS A 28 4.48 3.29 -1.99
C LYS A 28 3.23 3.68 -2.78
N GLN A 29 2.05 3.21 -2.37
CA GLN A 29 0.77 3.53 -3.02
C GLN A 29 0.48 5.03 -3.01
N ASP A 30 0.71 5.71 -1.88
CA ASP A 30 0.52 7.16 -1.77
C ASP A 30 1.46 7.93 -2.69
N THR A 31 2.72 7.49 -2.80
CA THR A 31 3.69 8.10 -3.72
C THR A 31 3.26 7.90 -5.17
N THR A 32 2.81 6.70 -5.53
CA THR A 32 2.33 6.40 -6.89
C THR A 32 1.11 7.26 -7.26
N LEU A 33 0.15 7.43 -6.34
CA LEU A 33 -1.02 8.28 -6.56
C LEU A 33 -0.64 9.75 -6.72
N GLN A 34 0.30 10.27 -5.92
CA GLN A 34 0.79 11.64 -6.07
C GLN A 34 1.48 11.86 -7.43
N ILE A 35 2.26 10.87 -7.90
CA ILE A 35 2.86 10.94 -9.23
C ILE A 35 1.77 10.97 -10.30
N ALA A 36 0.75 10.12 -10.20
CA ALA A 36 -0.37 10.09 -11.13
C ALA A 36 -1.11 11.44 -11.18
N GLU A 37 -1.42 12.02 -10.03
CA GLU A 37 -2.05 13.34 -9.92
C GLU A 37 -1.22 14.41 -10.63
N ARG A 38 0.09 14.46 -10.37
CA ARG A 38 0.99 15.40 -11.04
C ARG A 38 1.06 15.21 -12.55
N MET A 39 1.07 13.97 -13.03
CA MET A 39 1.07 13.70 -14.47
C MET A 39 -0.21 14.26 -15.12
N LEU A 40 -1.37 14.05 -14.47
CA LEU A 40 -2.64 14.61 -14.95
C LEU A 40 -2.66 16.14 -14.91
N ASP A 41 -2.10 16.76 -13.87
CA ASP A 41 -1.97 18.23 -13.78
C ASP A 41 -1.14 18.82 -14.94
N TYR A 42 -0.15 18.07 -15.43
CA TYR A 42 0.64 18.45 -16.61
C TYR A 42 -0.05 18.13 -17.95
N GLY A 43 -1.30 17.64 -17.92
CA GLY A 43 -2.06 17.30 -19.12
C GLY A 43 -1.67 15.97 -19.76
N VAL A 44 -0.99 15.08 -19.03
CA VAL A 44 -0.69 13.73 -19.51
C VAL A 44 -1.97 12.89 -19.56
N ASP A 45 -2.18 12.16 -20.65
CA ASP A 45 -3.35 11.30 -20.81
C ASP A 45 -3.41 10.17 -19.75
N VAL A 46 -4.63 9.84 -19.32
CA VAL A 46 -4.87 8.83 -18.27
C VAL A 46 -4.32 7.45 -18.61
N GLN A 47 -4.30 7.05 -19.89
CA GLN A 47 -3.76 5.76 -20.31
C GLN A 47 -2.24 5.71 -20.16
N LEU A 48 -1.55 6.80 -20.52
CA LEU A 48 -0.11 6.89 -20.33
C LEU A 48 0.24 6.97 -18.84
N THR A 49 -0.52 7.73 -18.06
CA THR A 49 -0.37 7.78 -16.60
C THR A 49 -0.55 6.40 -15.97
N ALA A 50 -1.56 5.63 -16.39
CA ALA A 50 -1.76 4.24 -15.95
C ALA A 50 -0.57 3.34 -16.33
N ALA A 51 -0.06 3.45 -17.56
CA ALA A 51 1.08 2.65 -18.01
C ALA A 51 2.37 2.94 -17.22
N VAL A 52 2.61 4.20 -16.85
CA VAL A 52 3.80 4.63 -16.10
C VAL A 52 3.69 4.26 -14.62
N THR A 53 2.52 4.47 -14.01
CA THR A 53 2.33 4.30 -12.57
C THR A 53 1.96 2.87 -12.17
N GLY A 54 1.48 2.07 -13.12
CA GLY A 54 0.91 0.74 -12.88
C GLY A 54 -0.47 0.78 -12.22
N LEU A 55 -1.06 1.98 -12.03
CA LEU A 55 -2.42 2.12 -11.52
C LEU A 55 -3.43 1.81 -12.61
N THR A 56 -4.55 1.24 -12.22
CA THR A 56 -5.72 1.14 -13.08
C THR A 56 -6.35 2.50 -13.29
N ARG A 57 -7.09 2.65 -14.40
CA ARG A 57 -7.87 3.86 -14.67
C ARG A 57 -8.82 4.21 -13.52
N ASP A 58 -9.41 3.21 -12.88
CA ASP A 58 -10.34 3.41 -11.76
C ASP A 58 -9.63 3.93 -10.50
N GLU A 59 -8.44 3.42 -10.19
CA GLU A 59 -7.63 3.93 -9.07
C GLU A 59 -7.24 5.39 -9.30
N ILE A 60 -6.84 5.73 -10.53
CA ILE A 60 -6.50 7.11 -10.91
C ILE A 60 -7.73 8.03 -10.78
N LEU A 61 -8.85 7.68 -11.40
CA LEU A 61 -10.05 8.54 -11.45
C LEU A 61 -10.78 8.65 -10.11
N SER A 62 -10.71 7.60 -9.27
CA SER A 62 -11.31 7.64 -7.94
C SER A 62 -10.42 8.34 -6.91
N GLY A 63 -9.11 8.49 -7.19
CA GLY A 63 -8.11 8.88 -6.20
C GLY A 63 -8.02 7.91 -5.01
N LYS A 64 -8.60 6.70 -5.13
CA LYS A 64 -8.63 5.71 -4.05
C LYS A 64 -7.51 4.70 -4.25
N ARG A 65 -6.90 4.33 -3.12
CA ARG A 65 -5.91 3.25 -3.04
C ARG A 65 -6.54 1.92 -3.45
N GLY A 66 -5.84 1.14 -4.26
CA GLY A 66 -6.13 -0.28 -4.43
C GLY A 66 -6.15 -0.99 -3.08
N LYS A 67 -7.05 -1.96 -2.90
CA LYS A 67 -7.10 -2.75 -1.67
C LYS A 67 -5.73 -3.40 -1.45
N ILE A 68 -5.17 -3.27 -0.25
CA ILE A 68 -3.97 -4.00 0.16
C ILE A 68 -4.28 -5.48 -0.09
N PRO A 69 -3.51 -6.21 -0.93
CA PRO A 69 -3.57 -7.66 -0.85
C PRO A 69 -2.99 -8.02 0.51
N LEU A 70 -3.87 -8.19 1.51
CA LEU A 70 -3.59 -8.82 2.80
C LEU A 70 -3.29 -10.31 2.56
N GLN A 71 -2.29 -10.58 1.75
CA GLN A 71 -1.68 -11.88 1.52
C GLN A 71 -0.17 -11.73 1.59
N VAL A 72 0.34 -10.97 2.56
CA VAL A 72 1.61 -11.37 3.15
C VAL A 72 1.30 -12.47 4.16
N LYS A 73 1.06 -13.68 3.65
CA LYS A 73 1.30 -14.87 4.45
C LYS A 73 2.82 -14.99 4.53
N VAL A 74 3.40 -14.46 5.60
CA VAL A 74 4.77 -14.84 5.99
C VAL A 74 4.77 -16.36 6.12
N LYS A 75 5.43 -17.04 5.19
CA LYS A 75 5.66 -18.49 5.25
C LYS A 75 6.57 -18.83 6.42
#